data_AF-A0A843IU75-F1
#
_entry.id   AF-A0A843IU75-F1
#
_cell.length_a   1.000
_cell.length_b   1.000
_cell.length_c   1.000
_cell.angle_alpha   90.00
_cell.angle_beta   90.00
_cell.angle_gamma   90.00
#
_symmetry.space_group_name_H-M   'P 1'
#
loop_
_entity.id
_entity.type
_entity.pdbx_description
1 polymer ?
#
loop_
_entity_poly.entity_id
_entity_poly.type
_entity_poly.pdbx_seq_one_letter_code
_entity_poly.pdbx_strand_id
1 'polypeptide(L)'
;MTFDRRKLIILLILIGAIVLVCAVSAHDVSAAKTSKTKVKIYNFQPGVLWGPKAVKLSNGDAIAGYVTYDGNMQFQRGTGVTSWYIGSGIDGDIEPHHTKLVKVKFYFKSKHGKVTKTVKGSGGHIRTDLIDGYTPYKAKVWYKSY
;
A
#
# COMPACT_ATOMS: atom_id res chain seq x y z
N MET A 1 -47.13 -34.54 21.41
CA MET A 1 -45.77 -34.49 20.85
C MET A 1 -44.77 -34.43 21.99
N THR A 2 -44.17 -35.57 22.35
CA THR A 2 -43.14 -35.64 23.39
C THR A 2 -41.84 -35.12 22.81
N PHE A 3 -41.36 -33.97 23.31
CA PHE A 3 -40.07 -33.41 22.94
C PHE A 3 -38.96 -34.32 23.46
N ASP A 4 -38.21 -34.95 22.55
CA ASP A 4 -37.08 -35.80 22.89
C ASP A 4 -35.89 -34.95 23.33
N ARG A 5 -35.68 -34.87 24.65
CA ARG A 5 -34.58 -34.10 25.26
C ARG A 5 -33.21 -34.46 24.69
N ARG A 6 -32.99 -35.70 24.21
CA ARG A 6 -31.70 -36.09 23.62
C ARG A 6 -31.48 -35.40 22.27
N LYS A 7 -32.52 -35.27 21.45
CA LYS A 7 -32.44 -34.55 20.17
C LYS A 7 -32.20 -33.06 20.36
N LEU A 8 -32.78 -32.46 21.42
CA LEU A 8 -32.55 -31.06 21.77
C LEU A 8 -31.08 -30.81 22.19
N ILE A 9 -30.52 -31.70 23.01
CA ILE A 9 -29.11 -31.60 23.46
C ILE A 9 -28.15 -31.72 22.27
N ILE A 10 -28.39 -32.68 21.37
CA ILE A 10 -27.56 -32.86 20.15
C ILE A 10 -27.63 -31.61 19.27
N LEU A 11 -28.83 -31.02 19.09
CA LEU A 11 -29.01 -29.81 18.32
C LEU A 11 -28.26 -28.61 18.94
N LEU A 12 -28.30 -28.47 20.26
CA LEU A 12 -27.59 -27.40 20.98
C LEU A 12 -26.07 -27.54 20.88
N ILE A 13 -25.54 -28.76 20.92
CA ILE A 13 -24.11 -29.03 20.70
C ILE A 13 -23.71 -28.65 19.27
N LEU A 14 -24.54 -28.99 18.28
CA LEU A 14 -24.31 -28.65 16.87
C LEU A 14 -24.32 -27.13 16.64
N ILE A 15 -25.27 -26.41 17.24
CA ILE A 15 -25.32 -24.95 17.18
C ILE A 15 -24.10 -24.33 17.86
N GLY A 16 -23.71 -24.82 19.05
CA GLY A 16 -22.52 -24.35 19.75
C GLY A 16 -21.23 -24.57 18.95
N ALA A 17 -21.09 -25.70 18.28
CA ALA A 17 -19.96 -26.00 17.41
C ALA A 17 -19.91 -25.07 16.18
N ILE A 18 -21.06 -24.78 15.56
CA ILE A 18 -21.15 -23.83 14.43
C ILE A 18 -20.77 -22.40 14.88
N VAL A 19 -21.23 -21.96 16.06
CA VAL A 19 -20.89 -20.64 16.61
C VAL A 19 -19.38 -20.53 16.90
N LEU A 20 -18.75 -21.59 17.41
CA LEU A 20 -17.30 -21.64 17.62
C LEU A 20 -16.51 -21.55 16.31
N VAL A 21 -16.92 -22.26 15.25
CA VAL A 21 -16.26 -22.19 13.94
C VAL A 21 -16.39 -20.79 13.32
N CYS A 22 -17.56 -20.15 13.45
CA CYS A 22 -17.78 -18.76 13.01
C CYS A 22 -17.00 -17.73 13.86
N ALA A 23 -16.80 -17.98 15.16
CA ALA A 23 -16.05 -17.08 16.04
C ALA A 23 -14.53 -17.19 15.83
N VAL A 24 -14.01 -18.38 15.54
CA VAL A 24 -12.58 -18.59 15.24
C VAL A 24 -12.22 -17.98 13.88
N SER A 25 -13.12 -18.02 12.89
CA SER A 25 -12.90 -17.36 11.60
C SER A 25 -13.07 -15.83 11.64
N ALA A 26 -13.67 -15.27 12.71
CA ALA A 26 -13.71 -13.82 12.96
C ALA A 26 -12.44 -13.29 13.64
N HIS A 27 -11.64 -14.15 14.27
CA HIS A 27 -10.46 -13.74 15.05
C HIS A 27 -9.18 -13.55 14.22
N ASP A 28 -9.16 -14.01 12.97
CA ASP A 28 -8.03 -13.86 12.03
C ASP A 28 -8.23 -12.75 10.98
N VAL A 29 -9.25 -11.90 11.14
CA VAL A 29 -9.31 -10.63 10.41
C VAL A 29 -8.69 -9.56 11.30
N SER A 30 -7.39 -9.69 11.57
CA SER A 30 -6.56 -8.51 11.85
C SER A 30 -6.68 -7.62 10.61
N ALA A 31 -7.65 -6.71 10.62
CA ALA A 31 -7.90 -5.79 9.54
C ALA A 31 -6.63 -4.95 9.37
N ALA A 32 -5.75 -5.35 8.44
CA ALA A 32 -4.45 -4.74 8.21
C ALA A 32 -4.58 -3.22 8.25
N LYS A 33 -4.05 -2.64 9.34
CA LYS A 33 -4.27 -1.24 9.69
C LYS A 33 -3.65 -0.38 8.60
N THR A 34 -4.44 0.51 8.02
CA THR A 34 -3.93 1.40 6.98
C THR A 34 -3.10 2.50 7.63
N SER A 35 -1.79 2.42 7.44
CA SER A 35 -0.80 3.41 7.83
C SER A 35 -0.68 4.52 6.78
N LYS A 36 0.00 5.61 7.16
CA LYS A 36 0.12 6.80 6.32
C LYS A 36 1.47 7.47 6.46
N THR A 37 2.10 7.80 5.34
CA THR A 37 3.36 8.55 5.32
C THR A 37 3.34 9.68 4.28
N LYS A 38 4.28 10.62 4.40
CA LYS A 38 4.53 11.66 3.40
C LYS A 38 5.86 11.35 2.72
N VAL A 39 5.87 11.35 1.40
CA VAL A 39 7.09 11.21 0.60
C VAL A 39 7.30 12.45 -0.25
N LYS A 40 8.56 12.84 -0.45
CA LYS A 40 8.93 13.86 -1.42
C LYS A 40 8.89 13.25 -2.83
N ILE A 41 8.57 14.05 -3.83
CA ILE A 41 8.70 13.64 -5.23
C ILE A 41 10.05 14.14 -5.73
N TYR A 42 10.88 13.23 -6.24
CA TYR A 42 12.17 13.58 -6.85
C TYR A 42 12.12 13.34 -8.35
N ASN A 43 12.90 14.10 -9.11
CA ASN A 43 13.21 13.74 -10.49
C ASN A 43 14.18 12.57 -10.48
N PHE A 44 13.74 11.40 -10.95
CA PHE A 44 14.59 10.21 -11.04
C PHE A 44 15.15 10.10 -12.44
N GLN A 45 16.45 9.87 -12.49
CA GLN A 45 17.24 9.76 -13.71
C GLN A 45 17.97 8.41 -13.66
N PRO A 46 18.27 7.80 -14.82
CA PRO A 46 19.12 6.61 -14.89
C PRO A 46 20.43 6.81 -14.11
N GLY A 47 20.89 5.77 -13.40
CA GLY A 47 22.13 5.79 -12.61
C GLY A 47 22.03 6.45 -11.21
N VAL A 48 20.88 7.02 -10.84
CA VAL A 48 20.69 7.64 -9.52
C VAL A 48 20.22 6.62 -8.48
N LEU A 49 20.88 6.56 -7.33
CA LEU A 49 20.49 5.68 -6.21
C LEU A 49 19.15 6.09 -5.57
N TRP A 50 18.26 5.11 -5.41
CA TRP A 50 16.89 5.31 -4.91
C TRP A 50 16.79 5.26 -3.39
N GLY A 51 17.54 4.38 -2.74
CA GLY A 51 17.49 4.12 -1.30
C GLY A 51 17.58 5.39 -0.43
N PRO A 52 18.53 6.31 -0.66
CA PRO A 52 18.65 7.54 0.14
C PRO A 52 17.48 8.52 0.00
N LYS A 53 16.69 8.41 -1.08
CA LYS A 53 15.53 9.27 -1.36
C LYS A 53 14.21 8.66 -0.88
N ALA A 54 14.23 7.41 -0.42
CA ALA A 54 13.06 6.69 0.05
C ALA A 54 12.79 6.93 1.53
N VAL A 55 11.53 6.81 1.92
CA VAL A 55 11.13 6.68 3.32
C VAL A 55 11.19 5.21 3.69
N LYS A 56 12.16 4.84 4.53
CA LYS A 56 12.27 3.50 5.10
C LYS A 56 11.14 3.26 6.10
N LEU A 57 10.50 2.11 6.00
CA LEU A 57 9.48 1.64 6.92
C LEU A 57 10.13 0.70 7.95
N SER A 58 9.43 0.46 9.05
CA SER A 58 9.94 -0.39 10.14
C SER A 58 10.02 -1.88 9.79
N ASN A 59 9.32 -2.31 8.74
CA ASN A 59 9.24 -3.70 8.26
C ASN A 59 10.29 -4.03 7.16
N GLY A 60 11.30 -3.18 6.98
CA GLY A 60 12.36 -3.36 5.97
C GLY A 60 11.98 -2.88 4.56
N ASP A 61 10.71 -2.60 4.30
CA ASP A 61 10.29 -1.97 3.04
C ASP A 61 10.62 -0.48 3.03
N ALA A 62 10.61 0.12 1.84
CA ALA A 62 10.69 1.55 1.67
C ALA A 62 9.71 2.06 0.62
N ILE A 63 9.36 3.34 0.73
CA ILE A 63 8.46 4.02 -0.21
C ILE A 63 9.17 5.26 -0.76
N ALA A 64 9.25 5.41 -2.07
CA ALA A 64 9.70 6.65 -2.70
C ALA A 64 8.70 7.19 -3.71
N GLY A 65 8.69 8.51 -3.85
CA GLY A 65 7.93 9.23 -4.86
C GLY A 65 8.84 9.75 -5.95
N TYR A 66 8.46 9.53 -7.20
CA TYR A 66 9.25 9.90 -8.37
C TYR A 66 8.43 10.72 -9.36
N VAL A 67 9.13 11.49 -10.19
CA VAL A 67 8.63 12.01 -11.46
C VAL A 67 9.62 11.63 -12.55
N THR A 68 9.11 11.10 -13.65
CA THR A 68 9.88 10.85 -14.88
C THR A 68 9.19 11.55 -16.04
N TYR A 69 9.97 12.40 -16.73
CA TYR A 69 9.50 13.18 -17.88
C TYR A 69 9.78 12.46 -19.20
N ASP A 70 10.91 11.75 -19.32
CA ASP A 70 11.28 10.86 -20.42
C ASP A 70 12.37 9.88 -19.93
N GLY A 71 12.36 8.60 -20.38
CA GLY A 71 13.53 7.72 -20.27
C GLY A 71 13.29 6.26 -19.84
N ASN A 72 14.25 5.41 -20.25
CA ASN A 72 14.40 3.95 -20.12
C ASN A 72 14.43 3.38 -18.68
N MET A 73 13.73 3.98 -17.72
CA MET A 73 13.56 3.36 -16.41
C MET A 73 12.49 2.26 -16.47
N GLN A 74 12.49 1.33 -15.51
CA GLN A 74 11.40 0.36 -15.32
C GLN A 74 10.02 1.02 -15.05
N PHE A 75 9.97 2.36 -14.92
CA PHE A 75 8.77 3.11 -14.60
C PHE A 75 8.25 3.90 -15.80
N GLN A 76 6.93 3.87 -15.97
CA GLN A 76 6.23 4.65 -16.99
C GLN A 76 6.34 6.16 -16.69
N ARG A 77 6.36 6.98 -17.76
CA ARG A 77 6.29 8.45 -17.69
C ARG A 77 5.14 8.89 -16.77
N GLY A 78 5.39 9.93 -15.98
CA GLY A 78 4.41 10.44 -15.01
C GLY A 78 4.98 10.74 -13.64
N THR A 79 4.07 10.98 -12.69
CA THR A 79 4.38 11.07 -11.26
C THR A 79 3.90 9.81 -10.56
N GLY A 80 4.75 9.14 -9.80
CA GLY A 80 4.37 7.92 -9.11
C GLY A 80 4.95 7.79 -7.72
N VAL A 81 4.44 6.80 -7.02
CA VAL A 81 4.97 6.29 -5.75
C VAL A 81 5.13 4.80 -5.92
N THR A 82 6.30 4.31 -5.52
CA THR A 82 6.62 2.89 -5.56
C THR A 82 7.16 2.46 -4.21
N SER A 83 6.87 1.22 -3.84
CA SER A 83 7.38 0.56 -2.66
C SER A 83 8.17 -0.68 -3.05
N TRP A 84 9.27 -0.93 -2.35
CA TRP A 84 10.15 -2.07 -2.56
C TRP A 84 10.78 -2.49 -1.24
N TYR A 85 11.28 -3.72 -1.16
CA TYR A 85 12.06 -4.19 -0.03
C TYR A 85 13.49 -3.60 -0.09
N ILE A 86 13.97 -3.00 1.00
CA ILE A 86 15.40 -2.65 1.15
C ILE A 86 16.02 -3.72 2.04
N GLY A 87 16.30 -4.89 1.46
CA GLY A 87 17.07 -5.95 2.10
C GLY A 87 18.56 -5.62 2.25
N SER A 88 19.31 -6.54 2.85
CA SER A 88 20.78 -6.50 2.99
C SER A 88 21.56 -6.63 1.67
N GLY A 89 20.87 -6.69 0.53
CA GLY A 89 21.46 -6.75 -0.81
C GLY A 89 21.80 -8.16 -1.31
N ILE A 90 21.44 -9.21 -0.56
CA ILE A 90 21.80 -10.60 -0.88
C ILE A 90 20.74 -11.28 -1.78
N ASP A 91 19.46 -10.94 -1.61
CA ASP A 91 18.36 -11.69 -2.26
C ASP A 91 17.76 -11.05 -3.51
N GLY A 92 18.35 -9.97 -4.05
CA GLY A 92 17.88 -9.38 -5.30
C GLY A 92 16.41 -8.90 -5.28
N ASP A 93 15.77 -8.80 -4.11
CA ASP A 93 14.35 -8.54 -4.02
C ASP A 93 14.00 -7.07 -4.26
N ILE A 94 13.26 -6.85 -5.35
CA ILE A 94 12.79 -5.54 -5.84
C ILE A 94 11.34 -5.30 -5.40
N GLU A 95 10.61 -6.33 -5.00
CA GLU A 95 9.20 -6.23 -4.59
C GLU A 95 9.06 -5.95 -3.08
N PRO A 96 8.01 -5.23 -2.64
CA PRO A 96 7.77 -4.99 -1.21
C PRO A 96 7.22 -6.25 -0.53
N HIS A 97 7.85 -6.69 0.57
CA HIS A 97 7.48 -7.96 1.22
C HIS A 97 6.32 -7.82 2.19
N HIS A 98 6.18 -6.63 2.79
CA HIS A 98 5.30 -6.42 3.94
C HIS A 98 4.44 -5.17 3.75
N THR A 99 4.40 -4.59 2.56
CA THR A 99 3.76 -3.29 2.29
C THR A 99 2.93 -3.33 1.03
N LYS A 100 1.65 -2.97 1.15
CA LYS A 100 0.75 -2.77 0.01
C LYS A 100 0.24 -1.34 -0.03
N LEU A 101 0.52 -0.61 -1.10
CA LEU A 101 -0.04 0.73 -1.31
C LEU A 101 -1.55 0.62 -1.53
N VAL A 102 -2.32 1.53 -0.92
CA VAL A 102 -3.79 1.57 -1.00
C VAL A 102 -4.28 2.82 -1.73
N LYS A 103 -3.61 3.94 -1.47
CA LYS A 103 -4.01 5.24 -1.99
C LYS A 103 -2.84 6.19 -1.95
N VAL A 104 -2.74 7.05 -2.96
CA VAL A 104 -1.78 8.14 -3.00
C VAL A 104 -2.49 9.42 -3.34
N LYS A 105 -2.23 10.49 -2.57
CA LYS A 105 -2.62 11.86 -2.91
C LYS A 105 -1.36 12.62 -3.32
N PHE A 106 -1.25 12.88 -4.61
CA PHE A 106 -0.19 13.68 -5.22
C PHE A 106 -0.49 15.16 -5.08
N TYR A 107 0.53 15.95 -4.79
CA TYR A 107 0.44 17.40 -4.67
C TYR A 107 1.33 18.04 -5.72
N PHE A 108 0.74 18.99 -6.45
CA PHE A 108 1.41 19.74 -7.50
C PHE A 108 1.32 21.24 -7.23
N LYS A 109 2.32 21.99 -7.71
CA LYS A 109 2.39 23.44 -7.58
C LYS A 109 2.73 24.07 -8.93
N SER A 110 2.19 25.25 -9.19
CA SER A 110 2.55 26.13 -10.30
C SER A 110 2.64 27.57 -9.80
N LYS A 111 2.96 28.51 -10.69
CA LYS A 111 2.86 29.95 -10.40
C LYS A 111 1.42 30.40 -10.09
N HIS A 112 0.42 29.68 -10.61
CA HIS A 112 -1.00 30.01 -10.49
C HIS A 112 -1.71 29.30 -9.33
N GLY A 113 -1.04 28.40 -8.60
CA GLY A 113 -1.61 27.78 -7.41
C GLY A 113 -1.16 26.36 -7.15
N LYS A 114 -1.96 25.63 -6.39
CA LYS A 114 -1.70 24.25 -5.97
C LYS A 114 -2.88 23.37 -6.34
N VAL A 115 -2.61 22.19 -6.88
CA VAL A 115 -3.63 21.18 -7.20
C VAL A 115 -3.23 19.83 -6.62
N THR A 116 -4.22 18.95 -6.46
CA THR A 116 -3.97 17.60 -5.95
C THR A 116 -4.72 16.56 -6.75
N LYS A 117 -4.09 15.42 -7.01
CA LYS A 117 -4.73 14.26 -7.65
C LYS A 117 -4.63 13.06 -6.71
N THR A 118 -5.74 12.38 -6.49
CA THR A 118 -5.80 11.20 -5.63
C THR A 118 -6.03 9.97 -6.48
N VAL A 119 -5.17 8.97 -6.34
CA VAL A 119 -5.26 7.69 -7.04
C VAL A 119 -5.39 6.60 -6.00
N LYS A 120 -6.41 5.74 -6.16
CA LYS A 120 -6.56 4.51 -5.39
C LYS A 120 -5.94 3.38 -6.20
N GLY A 121 -5.29 2.44 -5.52
CA GLY A 121 -4.65 1.31 -6.16
C GLY A 121 -4.30 0.26 -5.12
N SER A 122 -3.93 -0.92 -5.55
CA SER A 122 -3.56 -2.00 -4.64
C SER A 122 -2.34 -2.72 -5.22
N GLY A 123 -1.16 -2.50 -4.63
CA GLY A 123 0.09 -3.09 -5.13
C GLY A 123 1.32 -2.31 -4.68
N GLY A 124 2.48 -2.63 -5.26
CA GLY A 124 3.74 -1.95 -4.99
C GLY A 124 3.93 -0.61 -5.71
N HIS A 125 3.02 -0.24 -6.62
CA HIS A 125 3.18 0.92 -7.48
C HIS A 125 1.85 1.64 -7.73
N ILE A 126 1.82 2.96 -7.58
CA ILE A 126 0.67 3.82 -7.90
C ILE A 126 1.19 5.08 -8.60
N ARG A 127 0.63 5.41 -9.76
CA ARG A 127 1.01 6.59 -10.55
C ARG A 127 -0.16 7.44 -11.01
N THR A 128 0.17 8.62 -11.49
CA THR A 128 -0.69 9.53 -12.23
C THR A 128 0.11 10.18 -13.35
N ASP A 129 -0.58 10.59 -14.41
CA ASP A 129 -0.01 11.44 -15.45
C ASP A 129 0.46 12.78 -14.88
N LEU A 130 1.35 13.41 -15.64
CA LEU A 130 1.75 14.80 -15.41
C LEU A 130 0.55 15.73 -15.61
N ILE A 131 0.62 16.89 -14.98
CA ILE A 131 -0.37 17.96 -15.17
C ILE A 131 0.39 19.12 -15.81
N ASP A 132 -0.04 19.55 -16.99
CA ASP A 132 0.63 20.59 -17.75
C ASP A 132 0.71 21.89 -16.95
N GLY A 133 1.92 22.49 -16.93
CA GLY A 133 2.19 23.71 -16.15
C GLY A 133 2.33 23.51 -14.64
N TYR A 134 2.26 22.27 -14.14
CA TYR A 134 2.36 21.96 -12.71
C TYR A 134 3.52 21.02 -12.38
N THR A 135 4.26 21.34 -11.32
CA THR A 135 5.36 20.51 -10.82
C THR A 135 4.91 19.68 -9.61
N PRO A 136 4.99 18.34 -9.65
CA PRO A 136 4.76 17.50 -8.48
C PRO A 136 5.87 17.72 -7.45
N TYR A 137 5.54 17.77 -6.16
CA TYR A 137 6.54 18.06 -5.12
C TYR A 137 6.44 17.19 -3.86
N LYS A 138 5.27 16.61 -3.59
CA LYS A 138 5.09 15.63 -2.50
C LYS A 138 3.91 14.72 -2.78
N ALA A 139 3.91 13.58 -2.12
CA ALA A 139 2.76 12.69 -2.05
C ALA A 139 2.46 12.30 -0.60
N LYS A 140 1.19 12.04 -0.34
CA LYS A 140 0.69 11.46 0.91
C LYS A 140 0.21 10.06 0.56
N VAL A 141 0.83 9.06 1.18
CA VAL A 141 0.70 7.65 0.83
C VAL A 141 -0.01 6.95 1.96
N TRP A 142 -1.02 6.15 1.62
CA TRP A 142 -1.67 5.22 2.52
C TRP A 142 -1.30 3.81 2.11
N TYR A 143 -0.87 3.01 3.06
CA TYR A 143 -0.41 1.65 2.82
C TYR A 143 -0.87 0.73 3.96
N LYS A 144 -0.99 -0.55 3.69
CA LYS A 144 -1.17 -1.60 4.69
C LYS A 144 0.16 -2.29 4.92
N SER A 145 0.42 -2.58 6.18
CA SER A 145 1.47 -3.52 6.56
C SER A 145 0.82 -4.84 6.95
N TYR A 146 1.45 -5.94 6.57
CA TYR A 146 1.04 -7.31 6.89
C TYR A 146 2.27 -8.13 7.32
#